data_AF-A0A2T9XP64-F1
#
_entry.id   AF-A0A2T9XP64-F1
#
_cell.length_a   1.000
_cell.length_b   1.000
_cell.length_c   1.000
_cell.angle_alpha   90.00
_cell.angle_beta   90.00
_cell.angle_gamma   90.00
#
_symmetry.space_group_name_H-M   'P 1'
#
loop_
_entity.id
_entity.type
_entity.pdbx_description
1 polymer ?
#
loop_
_entity_poly.entity_id
_entity_poly.type
_entity_poly.pdbx_seq_one_letter_code
_entity_poly.pdbx_strand_id
1 'polypeptide(L)'
;MASIADPARRQDARTLIELIGRVTGEPPVLWGTSVVGFGHHTYRYPSGLQEDTAAIAFAPKKADTTLYLIDGADGYRAMLVPLGPHKISKGSLHLKRLVDVDLEVLAELVRLSYAAVRRLA
;
A
#
# COMPACT_ATOMS: atom_id res chain seq x y z
N MET A 1 -1.46 2.99 -16.09
CA MET A 1 -0.17 2.25 -16.08
C MET A 1 0.78 2.62 -17.22
N ALA A 2 0.31 3.07 -18.38
CA ALA A 2 1.20 3.42 -19.53
C ALA A 2 2.18 4.58 -19.25
N SER A 3 1.94 5.39 -18.22
CA SER A 3 2.81 6.51 -17.80
C SER A 3 4.06 6.09 -17.02
N ILE A 4 4.16 4.83 -16.58
CA ILE A 4 5.35 4.33 -15.87
C ILE A 4 6.36 3.87 -16.94
N ALA A 5 7.41 4.66 -17.16
CA ALA A 5 8.41 4.40 -18.19
C ALA A 5 9.17 3.07 -17.95
N ASP A 6 9.56 2.81 -16.70
CA ASP A 6 10.30 1.61 -16.31
C ASP A 6 9.40 0.35 -16.44
N PRO A 7 9.73 -0.59 -17.36
CA PRO A 7 8.98 -1.83 -17.52
C PRO A 7 8.93 -2.69 -16.25
N ALA A 8 10.01 -2.68 -15.49
CA ALA A 8 10.14 -3.46 -14.27
C ALA A 8 9.23 -2.89 -13.17
N ARG A 9 9.18 -1.56 -13.03
CA ARG A 9 8.23 -0.89 -12.13
C ARG A 9 6.78 -1.12 -12.56
N ARG A 10 6.49 -1.16 -13.88
CA ARG A 10 5.15 -1.53 -14.38
C ARG A 10 4.78 -2.94 -13.97
N GLN A 11 5.71 -3.88 -14.04
CA GLN A 11 5.47 -5.24 -13.61
C GLN A 11 5.24 -5.31 -12.09
N ASP A 12 6.09 -4.66 -11.30
CA ASP A 12 5.92 -4.56 -9.84
C ASP A 12 4.52 -4.02 -9.49
N ALA A 13 4.08 -2.97 -10.17
CA ALA A 13 2.75 -2.39 -9.96
C ALA A 13 1.60 -3.35 -10.33
N ARG A 14 1.74 -4.18 -11.38
CA ARG A 14 0.74 -5.20 -11.73
C ARG A 14 0.67 -6.29 -10.66
N THR A 15 1.82 -6.76 -10.20
CA THR A 15 1.91 -7.74 -9.11
C THR A 15 1.24 -7.22 -7.84
N LEU A 16 1.43 -5.94 -7.49
CA LEU A 16 0.74 -5.34 -6.34
C LEU A 16 -0.76 -5.23 -6.53
N ILE A 17 -1.23 -4.92 -7.74
CA ILE A 17 -2.67 -4.89 -8.02
C ILE A 17 -3.31 -6.25 -7.77
N GLU A 18 -2.70 -7.31 -8.29
CA GLU A 18 -3.17 -8.69 -8.11
C GLU A 18 -3.11 -9.13 -6.65
N LEU A 19 -1.99 -8.86 -5.98
CA LEU A 19 -1.79 -9.23 -4.57
C LEU A 19 -2.78 -8.52 -3.66
N ILE A 20 -2.88 -7.19 -3.74
CA ILE A 20 -3.75 -6.42 -2.86
C ILE A 20 -5.22 -6.73 -3.17
N GLY A 21 -5.60 -6.83 -4.44
CA GLY A 21 -6.96 -7.20 -4.84
C GLY A 21 -7.35 -8.58 -4.32
N ARG A 22 -6.46 -9.58 -4.40
CA ARG A 22 -6.70 -10.91 -3.84
C ARG A 22 -6.84 -10.90 -2.31
N VAL A 23 -5.97 -10.17 -1.61
CA VAL A 23 -5.96 -10.14 -0.14
C VAL A 23 -7.16 -9.39 0.43
N THR A 24 -7.56 -8.30 -0.21
CA THR A 24 -8.63 -7.41 0.28
C THR A 24 -10.01 -7.74 -0.28
N GLY A 25 -10.07 -8.38 -1.46
CA GLY A 25 -11.31 -8.56 -2.23
C GLY A 25 -11.79 -7.30 -2.94
N GLU A 26 -11.03 -6.20 -2.88
CA GLU A 26 -11.41 -4.91 -3.44
C GLU A 26 -10.84 -4.71 -4.85
N PRO A 27 -11.57 -4.05 -5.76
CA PRO A 27 -11.02 -3.65 -7.04
C PRO A 27 -10.03 -2.49 -6.87
N PRO A 28 -8.98 -2.40 -7.73
CA PRO A 28 -8.11 -1.23 -7.76
C PRO A 28 -8.84 0.00 -8.29
N VAL A 29 -8.68 1.13 -7.61
CA VAL A 29 -9.17 2.44 -8.04
C VAL A 29 -8.00 3.40 -8.20
N LEU A 30 -7.99 4.22 -9.25
CA LEU A 30 -6.98 5.26 -9.41
C LEU A 30 -7.39 6.50 -8.61
N TRP A 31 -6.55 6.90 -7.66
CA TRP A 31 -6.66 8.11 -6.87
C TRP A 31 -5.68 9.15 -7.42
N GLY A 32 -6.21 10.30 -7.85
CA GLY A 32 -5.40 11.33 -8.52
C GLY A 32 -4.74 10.80 -9.80
N THR A 33 -3.43 11.03 -9.95
CA THR A 33 -2.71 10.73 -11.20
C THR A 33 -1.91 9.43 -11.17
N SER A 34 -1.56 8.92 -9.99
CA SER A 34 -0.58 7.83 -9.85
C SER A 34 -0.74 6.93 -8.62
N VAL A 35 -1.74 7.19 -7.77
CA VAL A 35 -2.00 6.36 -6.59
C VAL A 35 -3.05 5.32 -6.95
N VAL A 36 -2.77 4.05 -6.66
CA VAL A 36 -3.75 2.96 -6.81
C VAL A 36 -4.22 2.57 -5.42
N GLY A 37 -5.51 2.77 -5.15
CA GLY A 37 -6.15 2.52 -3.87
C GLY A 37 -7.14 1.36 -3.90
N PHE A 38 -7.39 0.76 -2.74
CA PHE A 38 -8.28 -0.37 -2.53
C PHE A 38 -9.17 -0.12 -1.31
N GLY A 39 -10.46 -0.40 -1.49
CA GLY A 39 -11.48 -0.07 -0.50
C GLY A 39 -11.59 1.43 -0.23
N HIS A 40 -12.42 1.78 0.75
CA HIS A 40 -12.72 3.15 1.12
C HIS A 40 -12.65 3.33 2.64
N HIS A 41 -12.15 4.48 3.09
CA HIS A 41 -12.13 4.90 4.48
C HIS A 41 -12.29 6.43 4.55
N THR A 42 -13.14 6.91 5.46
CA THR A 42 -13.33 8.35 5.68
C THR A 42 -12.56 8.75 6.94
N TYR A 43 -11.48 9.49 6.75
CA TYR A 43 -10.67 10.02 7.84
C TYR A 43 -11.32 11.28 8.43
N ARG A 44 -11.40 11.36 9.76
CA ARG A 44 -11.87 12.57 10.48
C ARG A 44 -10.73 13.27 11.18
N TYR A 45 -10.51 14.52 10.81
CA TYR A 45 -9.61 15.40 11.53
C TYR A 45 -10.25 15.85 12.87
N PRO A 46 -9.44 16.18 13.90
CA PRO A 46 -9.94 16.76 15.15
C PRO A 46 -10.75 18.05 14.96
N SER A 47 -10.53 18.77 13.85
CA SER A 47 -11.29 19.96 13.45
C SER A 47 -12.72 19.66 12.94
N GLY A 48 -13.09 18.39 12.78
CA GLY A 48 -14.37 17.95 12.23
C GLY A 48 -14.38 17.78 10.70
N LEU A 49 -13.29 18.16 10.01
CA LEU A 49 -13.15 17.94 8.58
C LEU A 49 -13.05 16.43 8.29
N GLN A 50 -13.73 16.00 7.22
CA GLN A 50 -13.67 14.64 6.70
C GLN A 50 -12.92 14.62 5.38
N GLU A 51 -12.13 13.58 5.17
CA GLU A 51 -11.44 13.33 3.91
C GLU A 51 -11.57 11.86 3.57
N ASP A 52 -12.07 11.59 2.37
CA ASP A 52 -12.16 10.22 1.85
C ASP A 52 -10.79 9.78 1.34
N THR A 53 -10.42 8.56 1.69
CA THR A 53 -9.17 7.93 1.29
C THR A 53 -9.40 6.45 0.98
N ALA A 54 -8.45 5.84 0.29
CA ALA A 54 -8.42 4.40 0.17
C ALA A 54 -8.06 3.76 1.51
N ALA A 55 -8.58 2.57 1.79
CA ALA A 55 -8.23 1.85 3.03
C ALA A 55 -6.78 1.34 2.99
N ILE A 56 -6.28 1.02 1.80
CA ILE A 56 -4.86 0.80 1.53
C ILE A 56 -4.54 1.29 0.11
N ALA A 57 -3.34 1.80 -0.13
CA ALA A 57 -2.96 2.29 -1.45
C ALA A 57 -1.47 2.15 -1.73
N PHE A 58 -1.07 2.22 -2.99
CA PHE A 58 0.34 2.34 -3.36
C PHE A 58 0.56 3.31 -4.53
N ALA A 59 1.77 3.85 -4.61
CA ALA A 59 2.23 4.68 -5.72
C ALA A 59 3.56 4.12 -6.28
N PRO A 60 3.60 3.69 -7.55
CA PRO A 60 4.83 3.31 -8.22
C PRO A 60 5.59 4.56 -8.67
N LYS A 61 6.50 5.06 -7.83
CA LYS A 61 7.31 6.24 -8.13
C LYS A 61 8.56 5.85 -8.91
N LYS A 62 9.31 6.87 -9.36
CA LYS A 62 10.55 6.69 -10.13
C LYS A 62 11.60 5.88 -9.37
N ALA A 63 11.80 6.15 -8.08
CA ALA A 63 12.86 5.52 -7.28
C ALA A 63 12.41 4.25 -6.56
N ASP A 64 11.19 4.24 -6.03
CA ASP A 64 10.62 3.14 -5.25
C ASP A 64 9.10 3.03 -5.48
N THR A 65 8.52 1.93 -5.01
CA THR A 65 7.09 1.86 -4.78
C THR A 65 6.81 2.23 -3.33
N THR A 66 5.93 3.21 -3.11
CA THR A 66 5.43 3.55 -1.78
C THR A 66 4.10 2.83 -1.54
N LEU A 67 4.00 2.02 -0.50
CA LEU A 67 2.75 1.46 0.04
C LEU A 67 2.31 2.33 1.23
N TYR A 68 1.08 2.82 1.18
CA TYR A 68 0.47 3.66 2.20
C TYR A 68 -0.37 2.81 3.16
N LEU A 69 -0.02 2.85 4.44
CA LEU A 69 -0.68 2.12 5.52
C LEU A 69 -1.42 3.15 6.38
N ILE A 70 -2.74 3.23 6.23
CA ILE A 70 -3.56 4.29 6.88
C ILE A 70 -3.57 4.14 8.40
N ASP A 71 -3.45 2.91 8.90
CA ASP A 71 -3.31 2.58 10.32
C ASP A 71 -1.89 2.80 10.88
N GLY A 72 -0.95 3.22 10.05
CA GLY A 72 0.45 3.45 10.42
C GLY A 72 1.36 2.25 10.19
N ALA A 73 2.67 2.49 10.12
CA ALA A 73 3.65 1.44 9.80
C ALA A 73 4.45 0.93 11.01
N ASP A 74 4.49 1.69 12.12
CA ASP A 74 5.37 1.39 13.25
C ASP A 74 5.02 0.07 13.97
N GLY A 75 3.73 -0.29 14.01
CA GLY A 75 3.26 -1.55 14.60
C GLY A 75 3.72 -2.82 13.87
N TYR A 76 4.20 -2.68 12.63
CA TYR A 76 4.57 -3.82 11.77
C TYR A 76 6.08 -4.12 11.75
N ARG A 77 6.91 -3.29 12.39
CA ARG A 77 8.38 -3.37 12.31
C ARG A 77 8.95 -4.78 12.53
N ALA A 78 8.47 -5.50 13.54
CA ALA A 78 8.96 -6.85 13.85
C ALA A 78 8.61 -7.87 12.74
N MET A 79 7.41 -7.78 12.18
CA MET A 79 6.95 -8.66 11.10
C MET A 79 7.65 -8.38 9.77
N LEU A 80 8.21 -7.18 9.60
CA LEU A 80 8.90 -6.78 8.37
C LEU A 80 10.37 -7.23 8.33
N VAL A 81 10.91 -7.81 9.40
CA VAL A 81 12.28 -8.37 9.41
C VAL A 81 12.53 -9.35 8.26
N PRO A 82 11.67 -10.35 7.98
CA PRO A 82 11.84 -11.25 6.84
C PRO A 82 11.44 -10.66 5.48
N LEU A 83 10.90 -9.44 5.40
CA LEU A 83 10.33 -8.90 4.16
C LEU A 83 11.35 -8.72 3.03
N GLY A 84 12.63 -8.51 3.37
CA GLY A 84 13.66 -8.06 2.42
C GLY A 84 13.91 -6.55 2.49
N PRO A 85 14.67 -5.95 1.54
CA PRO A 85 15.09 -4.55 1.61
C PRO A 85 13.92 -3.57 1.54
N HIS A 86 13.70 -2.82 2.63
CA HIS A 86 12.62 -1.85 2.72
C HIS A 86 13.01 -0.63 3.57
N LYS A 87 12.22 0.44 3.47
CA LYS A 87 12.27 1.57 4.40
C LYS A 87 10.88 1.85 4.96
N ILE A 88 10.82 2.22 6.22
CA ILE A 88 9.57 2.56 6.91
C ILE A 88 9.57 4.06 7.22
N SER A 89 8.41 4.69 7.02
CA SER A 89 8.04 6.00 7.56
C SER A 89 6.70 5.86 8.30
N LYS A 90 6.28 6.89 9.04
CA LYS A 90 5.13 6.83 9.97
C LYS A 90 3.89 6.10 9.44
N GLY A 91 3.53 6.31 8.17
CA GLY A 91 2.38 5.69 7.51
C GLY A 91 2.70 5.06 6.16
N SER A 92 3.96 4.74 5.89
CA SER A 92 4.33 4.18 4.59
C SER A 92 5.50 3.21 4.64
N LEU A 93 5.47 2.28 3.70
CA LEU A 93 6.53 1.32 3.41
C LEU A 93 7.07 1.60 2.01
N HIS A 94 8.38 1.67 1.86
CA HIS A 94 9.05 1.91 0.59
C HIS A 94 9.79 0.65 0.12
N LEU A 95 9.47 0.19 -1.08
CA LEU A 95 10.01 -1.01 -1.69
C LEU A 95 10.75 -0.66 -2.97
N LYS A 96 12.06 -0.96 -3.03
CA LYS A 96 12.85 -0.62 -4.22
C LYS A 96 12.41 -1.44 -5.42
N ARG A 97 12.31 -2.77 -5.28
CA ARG A 97 11.86 -3.72 -6.30
C ARG A 97 11.18 -4.90 -5.62
N LEU A 98 10.14 -5.46 -6.23
CA LEU A 98 9.42 -6.60 -5.62
C LEU A 98 10.14 -7.93 -5.74
N VAL A 99 11.10 -8.05 -6.66
CA VAL A 99 11.92 -9.28 -6.78
C VAL A 99 12.77 -9.54 -5.52
N ASP A 100 13.07 -8.49 -4.76
CA ASP A 100 13.85 -8.57 -3.51
C ASP A 100 12.94 -8.69 -2.28
N VAL A 101 11.62 -8.83 -2.46
CA VAL A 101 10.61 -8.76 -1.40
C VAL A 101 9.91 -10.09 -1.26
N ASP A 102 9.77 -10.55 -0.01
CA ASP A 102 8.92 -11.69 0.32
C ASP A 102 7.44 -11.29 0.17
N LEU A 103 6.79 -11.84 -0.86
CA LEU A 103 5.40 -11.52 -1.18
C LEU A 103 4.40 -12.11 -0.20
N GLU A 104 4.75 -13.15 0.57
CA GLU A 104 3.87 -13.69 1.61
C GLU A 104 3.86 -12.74 2.82
N VAL A 105 5.03 -12.27 3.23
CA VAL A 105 5.13 -11.25 4.30
C VAL A 105 4.41 -9.96 3.90
N LEU A 106 4.56 -9.54 2.64
CA LEU A 106 3.85 -8.37 2.11
C LEU A 106 2.33 -8.57 2.07
N ALA A 107 1.86 -9.76 1.68
CA ALA A 107 0.43 -10.08 1.67
C ALA A 107 -0.16 -10.06 3.09
N GLU A 108 0.57 -10.59 4.07
CA GLU A 108 0.14 -10.56 5.47
C GLU A 108 0.10 -9.13 6.02
N LEU A 109 1.08 -8.28 5.69
CA LEU A 109 1.05 -6.86 6.01
C LEU A 109 -0.21 -6.18 5.47
N VAL A 110 -0.49 -6.37 4.17
CA VAL A 110 -1.67 -5.81 3.51
C VAL A 110 -2.94 -6.26 4.21
N ARG A 111 -3.04 -7.55 4.56
CA ARG A 111 -4.20 -8.11 5.25
C ARG A 111 -4.42 -7.47 6.62
N LEU A 112 -3.37 -7.36 7.42
CA LEU A 112 -3.44 -6.81 8.77
C LEU A 112 -3.78 -5.31 8.75
N SER A 113 -3.08 -4.53 7.92
CA SER A 113 -3.31 -3.09 7.78
C SER A 113 -4.72 -2.80 7.27
N TYR A 114 -5.14 -3.46 6.18
CA TYR A 114 -6.49 -3.28 5.66
C TYR A 114 -7.55 -3.64 6.72
N ALA A 115 -7.42 -4.78 7.39
CA ALA A 115 -8.36 -5.17 8.45
C ALA A 115 -8.38 -4.18 9.63
N ALA A 116 -7.24 -3.59 10.00
CA ALA A 116 -7.18 -2.57 11.03
C ALA A 116 -7.95 -1.31 10.61
N VAL A 117 -7.73 -0.82 9.39
CA VAL A 117 -8.42 0.36 8.85
C VAL A 117 -9.93 0.14 8.76
N ARG A 118 -10.37 -1.07 8.38
CA ARG A 118 -11.79 -1.42 8.36
C ARG A 118 -12.45 -1.45 9.75
N ARG A 119 -11.66 -1.53 10.84
CA ARG A 119 -12.15 -1.43 12.23
C ARG A 119 -12.12 -0.01 12.80
N LEU A 120 -11.45 0.93 12.12
CA LEU A 120 -11.39 2.35 12.52
C LEU A 120 -12.62 3.15 12.07
N ALA A 121 -13.56 2.52 11.35
CA ALA A 121 -14.77 3.13 10.81
C ALA A 121 -15.91 3.17 11.84
#